data_AF-A0A534BZV9-F1
#
_entry.id   AF-A0A534BZV9-F1
#
_cell.length_a   1.000
_cell.length_b   1.000
_cell.length_c   1.000
_cell.angle_alpha   90.00
_cell.angle_beta   90.00
_cell.angle_gamma   90.00
#
_symmetry.space_group_name_H-M   'P 1'
#
loop_
_entity.id
_entity.type
_entity.pdbx_description
1 polymer ?
#
loop_
_entity_poly.entity_id
_entity_poly.type
_entity_poly.pdbx_seq_one_letter_code
_entity_poly.pdbx_strand_id
1 'polypeptide(L)' 'MFLLQRKYRPLLGLDITTSSVKLIELATAGGQYRVEAYAAEPTPQN' A
#
# COMPACT_ATOMS: atom_id res chain seq x y z
N MET A 1 0.86 20.21 27.94
CA MET A 1 0.55 20.44 26.52
C MET A 1 0.27 19.11 25.84
N PHE A 2 -0.98 18.86 25.43
CA PHE A 2 -1.30 17.69 24.61
C PHE A 2 -1.05 18.03 23.14
N LEU A 3 0.03 17.47 22.59
CA LEU A 3 0.39 17.61 21.19
C LEU A 3 -0.46 16.60 20.40
N LEU A 4 -1.34 17.08 19.50
CA LEU A 4 -2.05 16.21 18.57
C LEU A 4 -1.03 15.52 17.66
N GLN A 5 -0.65 14.28 17.98
CA GLN A 5 0.14 13.46 17.07
C GLN A 5 -0.71 13.15 15.84
N ARG A 6 -0.24 13.58 14.67
CA ARG A 6 -0.88 13.28 13.40
C ARG A 6 -0.80 11.77 13.18
N LYS A 7 -1.93 11.08 13.29
CA LYS A 7 -2.02 9.63 13.10
C LYS A 7 -1.76 9.32 11.62
N TYR A 8 -0.54 8.90 11.29
CA TYR A 8 -0.23 8.37 9.97
C TYR A 8 -1.04 7.08 9.79
N ARG A 9 -1.99 7.11 8.87
CA ARG A 9 -2.72 5.91 8.47
C ARG A 9 -1.89 5.21 7.39
N PRO A 10 -1.77 3.87 7.44
CA PRO A 10 -1.20 3.12 6.33
C PRO A 10 -1.94 3.45 5.03
N LEU A 11 -1.19 3.59 3.94
CA LEU A 11 -1.75 3.83 2.61
C LEU A 11 -1.49 2.60 1.75
N LEU A 12 -2.45 2.29 0.87
CA LEU A 12 -2.29 1.27 -0.15
C LEU A 12 -1.75 1.93 -1.42
N GLY A 13 -0.65 1.38 -1.94
CA GLY A 13 -0.21 1.65 -3.30
C GLY A 13 -1.02 0.79 -4.25
N LEU A 14 -1.73 1.42 -5.18
CA LEU A 14 -2.57 0.74 -6.17
C LEU A 14 -2.15 1.16 -7.57
N ASP A 15 -1.69 0.21 -8.36
CA ASP A 15 -1.37 0.37 -9.78
C ASP A 15 -2.44 -0.33 -10.62
N ILE A 16 -3.17 0.44 -11.43
CA ILE A 16 -4.22 -0.07 -12.31
C ILE A 16 -3.74 0.10 -13.74
N THR A 17 -3.53 -1.02 -14.40
CA THR A 17 -3.13 -1.09 -15.81
C THR A 17 -4.20 -1.82 -16.61
N THR A 18 -4.08 -1.79 -17.94
CA THR A 18 -5.05 -2.45 -18.83
C THR A 18 -5.14 -3.95 -18.66
N SER A 19 -4.07 -4.60 -18.17
CA SER A 19 -3.99 -6.06 -18.04
C SER A 19 -4.02 -6.56 -16.61
N SER A 20 -3.86 -5.68 -15.62
CA SER A 20 -3.74 -6.10 -14.22
C SER A 20 -3.97 -4.96 -13.23
N VAL A 21 -4.41 -5.35 -12.04
CA VAL A 21 -4.44 -4.52 -10.84
C VAL A 21 -3.39 -5.03 -9.87
N LYS A 22 -2.48 -4.16 -9.43
CA LYS A 22 -1.44 -4.49 -8.45
C LYS A 22 -1.63 -3.66 -7.20
N LEU A 23 -1.47 -4.28 -6.05
CA LEU A 23 -1.58 -3.67 -4.73
C LEU A 23 -0.30 -3.90 -3.94
N ILE A 24 0.15 -2.88 -3.22
CA ILE A 24 1.23 -3.00 -2.22
C ILE A 24 0.89 -2.19 -0.98
N GLU A 25 1.12 -2.77 0.19
CA GLU A 25 1.06 -2.10 1.48
C GLU A 25 2.46 -2.07 2.10
N LEU A 26 2.90 -0.88 2.50
CA LEU A 26 4.19 -0.67 3.14
C LEU A 26 4.02 -0.17 4.56
N ALA A 27 4.79 -0.73 5.49
CA ALA A 27 4.99 -0.21 6.82
C ALA A 27 6.43 0.29 6.99
N THR A 28 6.66 1.13 8.00
CA THR A 28 8.01 1.50 8.43
C THR A 28 8.35 0.74 9.70
N ALA A 29 9.45 -0.01 9.70
CA ALA A 29 9.95 -0.74 10.85
C ALA A 29 11.47 -0.52 10.96
N GLY A 30 11.94 -0.02 12.11
CA GLY A 30 13.37 0.22 12.34
C GLY A 30 14.01 1.21 11.35
N GLY A 31 13.25 2.18 10.83
CA GLY A 31 13.73 3.14 9.84
C GLY A 31 13.84 2.61 8.40
N GLN A 32 13.37 1.38 8.15
CA GLN A 32 13.31 0.76 6.83
C GLN A 32 11.86 0.54 6.41
N TYR A 33 11.63 0.43 5.10
CA TYR A 33 10.34 0.03 4.56
C TYR A 33 10.21 -1.50 4.57
N ARG A 34 9.06 -1.99 5.03
CA ARG A 34 8.68 -3.40 5.02
C ARG A 34 7.41 -3.56 4.20
N VAL A 35 7.38 -4.60 3.34
CA VAL A 35 6.16 -5.00 2.65
C VAL A 35 5.28 -5.78 3.62
N GLU A 36 4.07 -5.30 3.87
CA GLU A 36 3.07 -6.00 4.68
C GLU A 36 2.18 -6.87 3.80
N ALA A 37 1.76 -6.36 2.66
CA ALA A 37 0.91 -7.07 1.70
C ALA A 37 1.28 -6.71 0.27
N TYR A 38 1.15 -7.69 -0.62
CA TYR A 38 1.28 -7.53 -2.06
C TYR A 38 0.33 -8.49 -2.77
N ALA A 39 -0.38 -7.99 -3.77
CA ALA A 39 -1.24 -8.80 -4.64
C ALA A 39 -1.18 -8.26 -6.06
N ALA A 40 -1.31 -9.14 -7.05
CA ALA A 40 -1.38 -8.78 -8.45
C ALA A 40 -2.37 -9.71 -9.14
N GLU A 41 -3.48 -9.16 -9.60
CA GLU A 41 -4.55 -9.91 -10.25
C GLU A 41 -4.70 -9.43 -11.70
N PRO A 42 -4.87 -10.35 -12.67
CA PRO A 42 -5.15 -9.98 -14.04
C PRO A 42 -6.55 -9.39 -14.16
N THR A 43 -6.73 -8.48 -15.12
CA THR A 43 -8.08 -8.03 -15.48
C THR A 43 -8.81 -9.13 -16.25
N PRO A 44 -10.15 -9.22 -16.14
CA PRO A 44 -10.94 -10.12 -16.97
C PRO A 44 -10.66 -9.88 -18.46
N GLN A 45 -10.70 -10.94 -19.27
CA GLN A 45 -10.68 -10.80 -20.72
C GLN A 45 -12.04 -10.26 -21.20
N ASN A 46 -11.99 -9.26 -22.07
CA ASN A 46 -13.16 -8.65 -22.71
C ASN A 46 -13.70 -9.52 -23.86
#